data_AF-A0A6N2I6K2-F1
#
_entry.id   AF-A0A6N2I6K2-F1
#
_cell.length_a   1.000
_cell.length_b   1.000
_cell.length_c   1.000
_cell.angle_alpha   90.00
_cell.angle_beta   90.00
_cell.angle_gamma   90.00
#
_symmetry.space_group_name_H-M   'P 1'
#
loop_
_entity.id
_entity.type
_entity.pdbx_description
1 polymer ?
#
loop_
_entity_poly.entity_id
_entity_poly.type
_entity_poly.pdbx_seq_one_letter_code
_entity_poly.pdbx_strand_id
1 'polypeptide(L)'
;MLRTAPVHLPPADRLRRLQDAFTKAADDSRARADRYTDQDDANAVRPVRDGPPRYPGRAVVPRASPAGFGGYWCPMASDRATRLRRLARTLTDRFGFQAGGSHRRGAVEAQWSASARAWTFAWTDGPTVAQVRAACLETEPTASEGVRYARALSEGAVALGVVRLTLCPVTDANRRPLLRPADIEALLKDEPSPAPCTDRERALVYAVLYEIHDAHHRNQARAEEICDIVNRYGLAVFLRRSGAELSPVEVLTARYAATHAHPAWRHRLAPMDAVVLFRAVREDPRATTELITAALALLPGLPAEYAAAEAELRSRLERTAPPVRSGKDGNSPFR
;
A
#
# COMPACT_ATOMS: atom_id res chain seq x y z
N MET A 1 39.76 -9.39 18.39
CA MET A 1 38.31 -9.21 18.18
C MET A 1 37.80 -10.35 17.31
N LEU A 2 37.22 -11.38 17.94
CA LEU A 2 36.70 -12.57 17.28
C LEU A 2 35.37 -12.23 16.60
N ARG A 3 35.32 -12.27 15.26
CA ARG A 3 34.07 -12.22 14.49
C ARG A 3 33.41 -13.59 14.56
N THR A 4 32.29 -13.65 15.27
CA THR A 4 31.38 -14.80 15.29
C THR A 4 30.79 -15.02 13.90
N ALA A 5 30.90 -16.27 13.41
CA ALA A 5 30.32 -16.69 12.15
C ALA A 5 28.78 -16.67 12.20
N PRO A 6 28.09 -16.36 11.09
CA PRO A 6 26.63 -16.33 11.05
C PRO A 6 26.06 -17.73 11.25
N VAL A 7 25.24 -17.90 12.28
CA VAL A 7 24.50 -19.14 12.56
C VAL A 7 23.44 -19.32 11.48
N HIS A 8 23.58 -20.39 10.70
CA HIS A 8 22.57 -20.81 9.74
C HIS A 8 21.37 -21.38 10.51
N LEU A 9 20.35 -20.55 10.74
CA LEU A 9 19.13 -20.97 11.44
C LEU A 9 18.22 -21.76 10.49
N PRO A 10 17.49 -22.76 11.00
CA PRO A 10 16.52 -23.50 10.21
C PRO A 10 15.37 -22.57 9.74
N PRO A 11 14.68 -22.90 8.63
CA PRO A 11 13.69 -22.03 7.99
C PRO A 11 12.56 -21.55 8.92
N ALA A 12 12.15 -22.40 9.88
CA ALA A 12 11.11 -22.07 10.85
C ALA A 12 11.51 -20.93 11.82
N ASP A 13 12.78 -20.89 12.23
CA ASP A 13 13.29 -19.85 13.14
C ASP A 13 13.42 -18.50 12.42
N ARG A 14 13.66 -18.52 11.11
CA ARG A 14 13.67 -17.29 10.28
C ARG A 14 12.26 -16.69 10.19
N LEU A 15 11.24 -17.52 9.95
CA LEU A 15 9.84 -17.07 9.93
C LEU A 15 9.40 -16.53 11.29
N ARG A 16 9.77 -17.21 12.38
CA ARG A 16 9.45 -16.76 13.74
C ARG A 16 10.09 -15.41 14.06
N ARG A 17 11.37 -15.21 13.71
CA ARG A 17 12.04 -13.91 13.89
C ARG A 17 11.43 -12.80 13.05
N LEU A 18 10.95 -13.09 11.84
CA LEU A 18 10.23 -12.11 11.03
C LEU A 18 8.89 -11.75 11.68
N GLN A 19 8.12 -12.75 12.16
CA GLN A 19 6.88 -12.52 12.89
C GLN A 19 7.12 -11.72 14.18
N ASP A 20 8.16 -12.03 14.95
CA ASP A 20 8.55 -11.29 16.15
C ASP A 20 8.97 -9.86 15.81
N ALA A 21 9.72 -9.66 14.72
CA ALA A 21 10.12 -8.34 14.25
C ALA A 21 8.92 -7.49 13.79
N PHE A 22 7.95 -8.10 13.09
CA PHE A 22 6.70 -7.42 12.72
C PHE A 22 5.83 -7.10 13.93
N THR A 23 5.72 -8.03 14.88
CA THR A 23 4.97 -7.84 16.12
C THR A 23 5.58 -6.70 16.94
N LYS A 24 6.91 -6.71 17.11
CA LYS A 24 7.64 -5.63 17.77
C LYS A 24 7.48 -4.30 17.06
N ALA A 25 7.56 -4.26 15.72
CA ALA A 25 7.37 -3.03 14.97
C ALA A 25 5.94 -2.48 15.11
N ALA A 26 4.94 -3.36 15.16
CA ALA A 26 3.55 -2.98 15.41
C ALA A 26 3.35 -2.46 16.85
N ASP A 27 3.96 -3.10 17.85
CA ASP A 27 3.93 -2.64 19.24
C ASP A 27 4.67 -1.31 19.42
N ASP A 28 5.83 -1.13 18.80
CA ASP A 28 6.60 0.13 18.79
C ASP A 28 5.83 1.26 18.07
N SER A 29 4.98 0.92 17.09
CA SER A 29 4.07 1.86 16.43
C SER A 29 2.91 2.23 17.35
N ARG A 30 2.28 1.25 18.02
CA ARG A 30 1.21 1.49 18.99
C ARG A 30 1.68 2.35 20.17
N ALA A 31 2.83 2.01 20.77
CA ALA A 31 3.45 2.77 21.86
C ALA A 31 3.90 4.18 21.43
N ARG A 32 4.11 4.42 20.14
CA ARG A 32 4.31 5.78 19.60
C ARG A 32 2.98 6.51 19.44
N ALA A 33 1.94 5.86 18.94
CA ALA A 33 0.62 6.45 18.81
C ALA A 33 0.04 6.87 20.17
N ASP A 34 0.16 6.02 21.20
CA ASP A 34 -0.36 6.29 22.54
C ASP A 34 0.26 7.56 23.15
N ARG A 35 1.57 7.77 22.95
CA ARG A 35 2.28 8.99 23.39
C ARG A 35 1.74 10.29 22.77
N TYR A 36 1.14 10.24 21.59
CA TYR A 36 0.57 11.44 20.96
C TYR A 36 -0.84 11.74 21.46
N THR A 37 -1.64 10.72 21.81
CA THR A 37 -2.97 10.91 22.40
C THR A 37 -2.89 11.63 23.75
N ASP A 38 -1.90 11.29 24.59
CA ASP A 38 -1.68 11.94 25.88
C ASP A 38 -1.19 13.40 25.75
N GLN A 39 -0.59 13.76 24.60
CA GLN A 39 0.00 15.08 24.37
C GLN A 39 -1.03 16.09 23.80
N ASP A 40 -2.09 15.62 23.15
CA ASP A 40 -3.23 16.44 22.73
C ASP A 40 -4.12 16.84 23.92
N ASP A 41 -4.28 15.98 24.92
CA ASP A 41 -5.02 16.32 26.15
C ASP A 41 -4.27 17.34 27.04
N ALA A 42 -2.93 17.35 26.99
CA ALA A 42 -2.11 18.33 27.70
C ALA A 42 -2.08 19.72 27.03
N ASN A 43 -2.48 19.82 25.75
CA ASN A 43 -2.51 21.06 24.97
C ASN A 43 -3.92 21.61 24.72
N ALA A 44 -4.91 21.20 25.53
CA ALA A 44 -6.23 21.82 25.58
C ALA A 44 -6.14 23.30 26.05
N VAL A 45 -5.81 24.16 25.07
CA VAL A 45 -6.21 25.55 24.86
C VAL A 45 -6.42 26.41 26.11
N ARG A 46 -5.43 27.27 26.39
CA ARG A 46 -5.68 28.58 27.01
C ARG A 46 -6.55 29.40 26.05
N PRO A 47 -7.63 30.05 26.51
CA PRO A 47 -8.43 30.91 25.64
C PRO A 47 -7.60 32.11 25.18
N VAL A 48 -7.35 32.17 23.87
CA VAL A 48 -6.83 33.36 23.19
C VAL A 48 -7.94 34.40 23.20
N ARG A 49 -7.66 35.54 23.84
CA ARG A 49 -8.59 36.67 23.96
C ARG A 49 -8.46 37.53 22.71
N ASP A 50 -9.23 37.19 21.67
CA ASP A 50 -9.35 38.01 20.46
C ASP A 50 -10.25 39.22 20.73
N GLY A 51 -9.62 40.39 20.86
CA GLY A 51 -10.31 41.68 20.83
C GLY A 51 -10.57 42.11 19.38
N PRO A 52 -11.77 42.61 19.03
CA PRO A 52 -12.09 42.97 17.66
C PRO A 52 -11.42 44.31 17.25
N PRO A 53 -11.01 44.46 15.98
CA PRO A 53 -10.48 45.72 15.47
C PRO A 53 -11.61 46.76 15.32
N ARG A 54 -11.37 47.96 15.87
CA ARG A 54 -12.25 49.12 15.75
C ARG A 54 -12.19 49.71 14.33
N TYR A 55 -13.28 49.61 13.57
CA TYR A 55 -13.51 50.43 12.38
C TYR A 55 -14.27 51.71 12.76
N PRO A 56 -13.86 52.89 12.29
CA PRO A 56 -14.64 54.12 12.48
C PRO A 56 -15.67 54.30 11.36
N GLY A 57 -16.90 54.62 11.75
CA GLY A 57 -17.82 55.44 10.96
C GLY A 57 -18.54 54.77 9.79
N ARG A 58 -19.68 54.12 10.07
CA ARG A 58 -20.77 54.04 9.09
C ARG A 58 -22.12 54.13 9.79
N ALA A 59 -22.92 55.11 9.36
CA ALA A 59 -24.23 55.43 9.90
C ALA A 59 -25.16 54.21 9.91
N VAL A 60 -25.76 53.96 11.06
CA VAL A 60 -26.81 52.96 11.29
C VAL A 60 -28.09 53.48 10.65
N VAL A 61 -28.49 52.88 9.53
CA VAL A 61 -29.85 52.99 8.99
C VAL A 61 -30.65 51.83 9.56
N PRO A 62 -31.78 52.06 10.26
CA PRO A 62 -32.59 50.98 10.80
C PRO A 62 -33.26 50.22 9.66
N ARG A 63 -32.73 49.04 9.33
CA ARG A 63 -33.34 48.13 8.36
C ARG A 63 -34.43 47.34 9.07
N ALA A 64 -35.67 47.61 8.67
CA ALA A 64 -36.86 46.89 9.09
C ALA A 64 -36.66 45.37 9.00
N SER A 65 -37.00 44.68 10.09
CA SER A 65 -37.14 43.23 10.15
C SER A 65 -38.17 42.75 9.12
N PRO A 66 -37.81 41.90 8.14
CA PRO A 66 -38.80 41.08 7.51
C PRO A 66 -39.14 39.95 8.49
N ALA A 67 -40.19 40.18 9.27
CA ALA A 67 -40.95 39.09 9.87
C ALA A 67 -41.45 38.19 8.72
N GLY A 68 -41.21 36.87 8.83
CA GLY A 68 -41.94 35.88 8.04
C GLY A 68 -41.23 35.29 6.83
N PHE A 69 -40.04 34.72 7.02
CA PHE A 69 -39.74 33.47 6.30
C PHE A 69 -40.15 32.31 7.22
N GLY A 70 -41.45 32.03 7.20
CA GLY A 70 -42.00 30.77 7.69
C GLY A 70 -41.33 29.64 6.94
N GLY A 71 -40.30 29.06 7.55
CA GLY A 71 -39.66 27.86 7.08
C GLY A 71 -40.67 26.73 7.12
N TYR A 72 -41.38 26.53 6.02
CA TYR A 72 -42.10 25.30 5.74
C TYR A 72 -41.06 24.18 5.62
N TRP A 73 -40.64 23.65 6.76
CA TRP A 73 -40.02 22.34 6.85
C TRP A 73 -41.05 21.35 6.30
N CYS A 74 -40.95 21.03 5.02
CA CYS A 74 -41.83 20.07 4.36
C CYS A 74 -41.66 18.71 5.09
N PRO A 75 -42.71 18.14 5.70
CA PRO A 75 -42.63 16.85 6.40
C PRO A 75 -42.08 15.72 5.49
N MET A 76 -42.36 15.82 4.18
CA MET A 76 -41.85 14.91 3.14
C MET A 76 -40.31 14.87 3.04
N ALA A 77 -39.62 15.99 3.30
CA ALA A 77 -38.17 16.03 3.30
C ALA A 77 -37.57 15.26 4.49
N SER A 78 -38.27 15.25 5.63
CA SER A 78 -37.88 14.51 6.84
C SER A 78 -38.11 13.00 6.70
N ASP A 79 -39.24 12.60 6.11
CA ASP A 79 -39.53 11.18 5.87
C ASP A 79 -38.54 10.56 4.87
N ARG A 80 -38.32 11.23 3.72
CA ARG A 80 -37.35 10.78 2.73
C ARG A 80 -35.94 10.68 3.31
N ALA A 81 -35.51 11.66 4.10
CA ALA A 81 -34.22 11.63 4.78
C ALA A 81 -34.09 10.41 5.72
N THR A 82 -35.15 10.11 6.47
CA THR A 82 -35.21 8.97 7.39
C THR A 82 -35.13 7.64 6.65
N ARG A 83 -35.89 7.51 5.56
CA ARG A 83 -35.84 6.33 4.67
C ARG A 83 -34.47 6.12 4.05
N LEU A 84 -33.83 7.18 3.55
CA LEU A 84 -32.49 7.10 2.98
C LEU A 84 -31.42 6.69 4.00
N ARG A 85 -31.48 7.19 5.23
CA ARG A 85 -30.58 6.76 6.31
C ARG A 85 -30.83 5.32 6.74
N ARG A 86 -32.09 4.86 6.72
CA ARG A 86 -32.43 3.44 6.96
C ARG A 86 -31.86 2.56 5.85
N LEU A 87 -32.07 2.95 4.59
CA LEU A 87 -31.53 2.24 3.42
C LEU A 87 -30.00 2.15 3.48
N ALA A 88 -29.30 3.25 3.81
CA ALA A 88 -27.85 3.25 3.95
C ALA A 88 -27.34 2.25 5.00
N ARG A 89 -28.05 2.11 6.13
CA ARG A 89 -27.76 1.05 7.13
C ARG A 89 -28.01 -0.35 6.56
N THR A 90 -29.15 -0.57 5.91
CA THR A 90 -29.46 -1.86 5.26
C THR A 90 -28.40 -2.25 4.22
N LEU A 91 -27.90 -1.30 3.43
CA LEU A 91 -26.80 -1.55 2.48
C LEU A 91 -25.49 -1.86 3.21
N THR A 92 -25.21 -1.14 4.31
CA THR A 92 -24.03 -1.39 5.14
C THR A 92 -24.02 -2.83 5.66
N ASP A 93 -25.16 -3.29 6.18
CA ASP A 93 -25.36 -4.65 6.67
C ASP A 93 -25.27 -5.68 5.52
N ARG A 94 -25.94 -5.42 4.39
CA ARG A 94 -25.98 -6.31 3.22
C ARG A 94 -24.60 -6.59 2.64
N PHE A 95 -23.74 -5.58 2.55
CA PHE A 95 -22.40 -5.72 1.99
C PHE A 95 -21.34 -6.12 3.03
N GLY A 96 -21.74 -6.38 4.28
CA GLY A 96 -20.84 -6.90 5.30
C GLY A 96 -19.70 -5.94 5.64
N PHE A 97 -19.92 -4.63 5.57
CA PHE A 97 -18.96 -3.65 6.10
C PHE A 97 -18.90 -3.84 7.62
N GLN A 98 -17.98 -4.68 8.08
CA GLN A 98 -17.93 -5.12 9.47
C GLN A 98 -17.74 -3.94 10.43
N ALA A 99 -18.65 -3.81 11.40
CA ALA A 99 -18.56 -2.89 12.53
C ALA A 99 -17.45 -3.27 13.55
N GLY A 100 -16.58 -4.24 13.23
CA GLY A 100 -15.61 -4.84 14.17
C GLY A 100 -14.21 -4.23 14.17
N GLY A 101 -13.88 -3.35 13.22
CA GLY A 101 -12.69 -2.51 13.29
C GLY A 101 -13.03 -1.19 13.98
N SER A 102 -12.15 -0.67 14.83
CA SER A 102 -12.33 0.57 15.61
C SER A 102 -12.61 1.83 14.77
N HIS A 103 -12.67 1.72 13.45
CA HIS A 103 -13.07 2.78 12.55
C HIS A 103 -14.18 2.26 11.62
N ARG A 104 -15.29 3.01 11.52
CA ARG A 104 -16.38 2.82 10.55
C ARG A 104 -15.93 3.00 9.08
N ARG A 105 -14.67 2.68 8.75
CA ARG A 105 -14.14 2.78 7.39
C ARG A 105 -14.90 1.78 6.52
N GLY A 106 -15.77 2.31 5.66
CA GLY A 106 -16.51 1.53 4.66
C GLY A 106 -18.04 1.59 4.79
N ALA A 107 -18.62 2.05 5.90
CA ALA A 107 -20.07 2.14 5.98
C ALA A 107 -20.68 3.04 4.89
N VAL A 108 -21.87 2.68 4.39
CA VAL A 108 -22.60 3.53 3.45
C VAL A 108 -23.27 4.65 4.23
N GLU A 109 -22.91 5.89 3.91
CA GLU A 109 -23.43 7.08 4.55
C GLU A 109 -24.35 7.85 3.61
N ALA A 110 -25.53 8.22 4.11
CA ALA A 110 -26.45 9.12 3.41
C ALA A 110 -26.13 10.58 3.78
N GLN A 111 -25.61 11.33 2.83
CA GLN A 111 -25.21 12.73 3.00
C GLN A 111 -26.05 13.64 2.11
N TRP A 112 -26.53 14.76 2.65
CA TRP A 112 -27.22 15.79 1.86
C TRP A 112 -26.22 16.85 1.41
N SER A 113 -26.11 17.08 0.10
CA SER A 113 -25.34 18.19 -0.45
C SER A 113 -26.26 19.38 -0.70
N ALA A 114 -26.07 20.46 0.06
CA ALA A 114 -26.85 21.68 -0.10
C ALA A 114 -26.60 22.36 -1.47
N SER A 115 -25.37 22.34 -1.97
CA SER A 115 -25.00 22.92 -3.26
C SER A 115 -25.57 22.14 -4.44
N ALA A 116 -25.51 20.81 -4.40
CA ALA A 116 -26.10 19.96 -5.41
C ALA A 116 -27.61 19.77 -5.26
N ARG A 117 -28.18 20.18 -4.11
CA ARG A 117 -29.56 19.91 -3.68
C ARG A 117 -29.94 18.44 -3.88
N ALA A 118 -29.03 17.55 -3.54
CA ALA A 118 -29.18 16.11 -3.78
C ALA A 118 -28.62 15.29 -2.61
N TRP A 119 -29.22 14.12 -2.40
CA TRP A 119 -28.67 13.09 -1.52
C TRP A 119 -27.57 12.32 -2.25
N THR A 120 -26.51 12.01 -1.52
CA THR A 120 -25.40 11.18 -1.98
C THR A 120 -25.20 10.04 -0.99
N PHE A 121 -25.10 8.82 -1.50
CA PHE A 121 -24.56 7.69 -0.76
C PHE A 121 -23.05 7.65 -0.97
N ALA A 122 -22.30 7.79 0.12
CA ALA A 122 -20.85 7.81 0.13
C ALA A 122 -20.32 6.63 0.95
N TRP A 123 -19.28 5.96 0.46
CA TRP A 123 -18.59 4.89 1.19
C TRP A 123 -17.13 4.78 0.73
N THR A 124 -16.32 4.03 1.47
CA THR A 124 -14.91 3.77 1.15
C THR A 124 -14.70 2.31 0.81
N ASP A 125 -13.97 2.02 -0.26
CA ASP A 125 -13.71 0.67 -0.79
C ASP A 125 -15.00 -0.14 -1.00
N GLY A 126 -14.96 -1.46 -0.83
CA GLY A 126 -16.15 -2.31 -0.85
C GLY A 126 -16.81 -2.47 -2.23
N PRO A 127 -18.14 -2.65 -2.30
CA PRO A 127 -18.88 -2.85 -3.54
C PRO A 127 -18.73 -1.68 -4.51
N THR A 128 -18.90 -1.98 -5.80
CA THR A 128 -18.87 -0.97 -6.86
C THR A 128 -20.10 -0.07 -6.80
N VAL A 129 -20.01 1.10 -7.44
CA VAL A 129 -21.16 2.01 -7.56
C VAL A 129 -22.35 1.34 -8.24
N ALA A 130 -22.10 0.47 -9.23
CA ALA A 130 -23.14 -0.28 -9.91
C ALA A 130 -23.86 -1.26 -8.96
N GLN A 131 -23.11 -1.97 -8.11
CA GLN A 131 -23.66 -2.91 -7.12
C GLN A 131 -24.52 -2.19 -6.08
N VAL A 132 -24.04 -1.07 -5.52
CA VAL A 132 -24.82 -0.29 -4.53
C VAL A 132 -26.06 0.31 -5.17
N ARG A 133 -25.97 0.83 -6.40
CA ARG A 133 -27.13 1.34 -7.13
C ARG A 133 -28.18 0.25 -7.38
N ALA A 134 -27.77 -0.93 -7.83
CA ALA A 134 -28.68 -2.05 -8.05
C ALA A 134 -29.39 -2.45 -6.74
N ALA A 135 -28.64 -2.58 -5.64
CA ALA A 135 -29.19 -2.90 -4.33
C ALA A 135 -30.15 -1.81 -3.80
N CYS A 136 -29.89 -0.53 -4.05
CA CYS A 136 -30.80 0.56 -3.75
C CYS A 136 -32.15 0.42 -4.46
N LEU A 137 -32.11 0.19 -5.78
CA LEU A 137 -33.32 0.07 -6.61
C LEU A 137 -34.16 -1.16 -6.25
N GLU A 138 -33.51 -2.26 -5.87
CA GLU A 138 -34.15 -3.47 -5.39
C GLU A 138 -34.85 -3.24 -4.03
N THR A 139 -34.21 -2.53 -3.11
CA THR A 139 -34.71 -2.39 -1.73
C THR A 139 -35.76 -1.28 -1.58
N GLU A 140 -35.49 -0.11 -2.17
CA GLU A 140 -36.27 1.12 -1.97
C GLU A 140 -36.24 1.98 -3.25
N PRO A 141 -36.98 1.60 -4.30
CA PRO A 141 -36.92 2.26 -5.61
C PRO A 141 -37.32 3.75 -5.55
N THR A 142 -38.41 4.07 -4.85
CA THR A 142 -38.92 5.45 -4.75
C THR A 142 -37.98 6.38 -3.99
N ALA A 143 -37.41 5.94 -2.86
CA ALA A 143 -36.52 6.79 -2.07
C ALA A 143 -35.19 7.06 -2.80
N SER A 144 -34.73 6.07 -3.57
CA SER A 144 -33.46 6.07 -4.33
C SER A 144 -33.46 6.97 -5.56
N GLU A 145 -34.62 7.48 -5.99
CA GLU A 145 -34.73 8.33 -7.17
C GLU A 145 -33.91 9.62 -7.01
N GLY A 146 -32.96 9.88 -7.93
CA GLY A 146 -32.11 11.08 -7.87
C GLY A 146 -31.02 11.05 -6.78
N VAL A 147 -30.81 9.91 -6.11
CA VAL A 147 -29.66 9.71 -5.22
C VAL A 147 -28.38 9.57 -6.05
N ARG A 148 -27.33 10.28 -5.64
CA ARG A 148 -25.98 10.16 -6.20
C ARG A 148 -25.19 9.10 -5.44
N TYR A 149 -24.16 8.55 -6.06
CA TYR A 149 -23.33 7.50 -5.50
C TYR A 149 -21.87 7.88 -5.64
N ALA A 150 -21.13 7.84 -4.54
CA ALA A 150 -19.73 8.18 -4.48
C ALA A 150 -18.97 7.09 -3.71
N ARG A 151 -18.06 6.42 -4.41
CA ARG A 151 -17.13 5.47 -3.80
C ARG A 151 -15.76 6.12 -3.74
N ALA A 152 -15.24 6.32 -2.53
CA ALA A 152 -13.85 6.69 -2.31
C ALA A 152 -12.98 5.44 -2.19
N LEU A 153 -11.71 5.55 -2.57
CA LEU A 153 -10.71 4.51 -2.34
C LEU A 153 -9.92 4.82 -1.07
N SER A 154 -9.65 3.82 -0.24
CA SER A 154 -8.72 3.98 0.88
C SER A 154 -7.28 4.14 0.41
N GLU A 155 -6.40 4.63 1.29
CA GLU A 155 -4.95 4.69 1.02
C GLU A 155 -4.36 3.32 0.64
N GLY A 156 -4.89 2.23 1.24
CA GLY A 156 -4.50 0.86 0.92
C GLY A 156 -4.92 0.45 -0.49
N ALA A 157 -6.17 0.75 -0.89
CA ALA A 157 -6.65 0.50 -2.24
C ALA A 157 -5.88 1.33 -3.28
N VAL A 158 -5.61 2.61 -2.99
CA VAL A 158 -4.82 3.47 -3.88
C VAL A 158 -3.40 2.96 -4.05
N ALA A 159 -2.72 2.59 -2.95
CA ALA A 159 -1.38 1.99 -3.00
C ALA A 159 -1.37 0.66 -3.75
N LEU A 160 -2.40 -0.18 -3.59
CA LEU A 160 -2.56 -1.40 -4.36
C LEU A 160 -2.71 -1.11 -5.87
N GLY A 161 -3.54 -0.14 -6.24
CA GLY A 161 -3.70 0.28 -7.63
C GLY A 161 -2.39 0.81 -8.23
N VAL A 162 -1.60 1.56 -7.46
CA VAL A 162 -0.24 1.96 -7.85
C VAL A 162 0.65 0.75 -8.12
N VAL A 163 0.69 -0.23 -7.21
CA VAL A 163 1.48 -1.46 -7.39
C VAL A 163 1.07 -2.19 -8.66
N ARG A 164 -0.23 -2.41 -8.86
CA ARG A 164 -0.76 -3.14 -10.02
C ARG A 164 -0.52 -2.42 -11.35
N LEU A 165 -0.78 -1.12 -11.43
CA LEU A 165 -0.49 -0.32 -12.64
C LEU A 165 1.01 -0.33 -12.97
N THR A 166 1.85 -0.31 -11.95
CA THR A 166 3.30 -0.32 -12.11
C THR A 166 3.83 -1.66 -12.62
N LEU A 167 3.22 -2.76 -12.17
CA LEU A 167 3.54 -4.13 -12.58
C LEU A 167 2.88 -4.52 -13.92
N CYS A 168 1.90 -3.76 -14.39
CA CYS A 168 1.21 -4.05 -15.63
C CYS A 168 2.19 -3.94 -16.83
N PRO A 169 2.28 -4.98 -17.68
CA PRO A 169 3.16 -4.93 -18.83
C PRO A 169 2.68 -3.87 -19.84
N VAL A 170 3.45 -2.80 -19.99
CA VAL A 170 3.22 -1.78 -21.03
C VAL A 170 4.15 -2.06 -22.20
N THR A 171 3.66 -1.83 -23.42
CA THR A 171 4.37 -2.03 -24.69
C THR A 171 5.72 -1.31 -24.76
N ASP A 172 5.91 -0.22 -24.01
CA ASP A 172 7.19 0.48 -23.85
C ASP A 172 7.73 0.29 -22.42
N ALA A 173 8.67 -0.65 -22.28
CA ALA A 173 9.33 -1.00 -21.01
C ALA A 173 10.31 0.08 -20.51
N ASN A 174 10.78 0.96 -21.40
CA ASN A 174 11.78 1.98 -21.08
C ASN A 174 11.17 3.28 -20.55
N ARG A 175 9.87 3.50 -20.77
CA ARG A 175 9.19 4.69 -20.27
C ARG A 175 8.86 4.55 -18.78
N ARG A 176 9.33 5.51 -17.97
CA ARG A 176 8.91 5.63 -16.57
C ARG A 176 7.37 5.72 -16.49
N PRO A 177 6.70 4.89 -15.67
CA PRO A 177 5.27 5.04 -15.45
C PRO A 177 5.01 6.42 -14.82
N LEU A 178 4.02 7.12 -15.35
CA LEU A 178 3.53 8.38 -14.78
C LEU A 178 2.18 8.08 -14.15
N LEU A 179 2.22 7.62 -12.90
CA LEU A 179 1.03 7.26 -12.16
C LEU A 179 0.28 8.53 -11.75
N ARG A 180 -1.03 8.55 -11.96
CA ARG A 180 -1.93 9.61 -11.50
C ARG A 180 -3.09 9.00 -10.71
N PRO A 181 -3.65 9.72 -9.71
CA PRO A 181 -4.83 9.26 -8.99
C PRO A 181 -5.99 8.81 -9.90
N ALA A 182 -6.25 9.55 -10.98
CA ALA A 182 -7.30 9.22 -11.94
C ALA A 182 -7.10 7.86 -12.63
N ASP A 183 -5.86 7.46 -12.90
CA ASP A 183 -5.57 6.17 -13.55
C ASP A 183 -5.83 5.01 -12.57
N ILE A 184 -5.58 5.23 -11.27
CA ILE A 184 -5.85 4.26 -10.20
C ILE A 184 -7.34 4.13 -9.94
N GLU A 185 -8.07 5.25 -9.90
CA GLU A 185 -9.52 5.25 -9.81
C GLU A 185 -10.13 4.50 -10.99
N ALA A 186 -9.65 4.74 -12.23
CA ALA A 186 -10.12 4.02 -13.41
C ALA A 186 -9.86 2.51 -13.32
N LEU A 187 -8.68 2.09 -12.85
CA LEU A 187 -8.34 0.67 -12.68
C LEU A 187 -9.29 -0.02 -11.68
N LEU A 188 -9.55 0.61 -10.53
CA LEU A 188 -10.25 -0.03 -9.40
C LEU A 188 -11.75 0.26 -9.35
N LYS A 189 -12.26 1.10 -10.27
CA LYS A 189 -13.67 1.53 -10.29
C LYS A 189 -14.65 0.37 -10.26
N ASP A 190 -14.35 -0.66 -11.06
CA ASP A 190 -15.20 -1.83 -11.26
C ASP A 190 -14.75 -3.05 -10.45
N GLU A 191 -13.66 -2.93 -9.67
CA GLU A 191 -13.19 -3.98 -8.78
C GLU A 191 -13.90 -3.89 -7.41
N PRO A 192 -14.70 -4.91 -7.02
CA PRO A 192 -15.31 -4.95 -5.70
C PRO A 192 -14.24 -5.29 -4.66
N SER A 193 -14.17 -4.50 -3.58
CA SER A 193 -13.28 -4.71 -2.44
C SER A 193 -11.81 -4.96 -2.82
N PRO A 194 -11.13 -3.98 -3.44
CA PRO A 194 -9.75 -4.14 -3.87
C PRO A 194 -8.86 -4.50 -2.68
N ALA A 195 -8.23 -5.66 -2.74
CA ALA A 195 -7.36 -6.17 -1.69
C ALA A 195 -6.12 -6.84 -2.30
N PRO A 196 -4.96 -6.79 -1.61
CA PRO A 196 -3.76 -7.50 -2.05
C PRO A 196 -4.05 -9.00 -2.22
N CYS A 197 -3.79 -9.54 -3.40
CA CYS A 197 -4.01 -10.96 -3.71
C CYS A 197 -2.80 -11.83 -3.39
N THR A 198 -1.62 -11.23 -3.18
CA THR A 198 -0.39 -11.93 -2.82
C THR A 198 0.30 -11.28 -1.63
N ASP A 199 1.11 -12.05 -0.91
CA ASP A 199 1.93 -11.52 0.20
C ASP A 199 2.94 -10.49 -0.30
N ARG A 200 3.37 -10.61 -1.56
CA ARG A 200 4.25 -9.64 -2.20
C ARG A 200 3.54 -8.31 -2.43
N GLU A 201 2.32 -8.30 -2.97
CA GLU A 201 1.51 -7.09 -3.07
C GLU A 201 1.30 -6.46 -1.69
N ARG A 202 0.95 -7.28 -0.69
CA ARG A 202 0.74 -6.84 0.69
C ARG A 202 1.99 -6.15 1.27
N ALA A 203 3.16 -6.75 1.07
CA ALA A 203 4.44 -6.22 1.54
C ALA A 203 4.81 -4.90 0.82
N LEU A 204 4.53 -4.78 -0.48
CA LEU A 204 4.76 -3.55 -1.24
C LEU A 204 3.83 -2.42 -0.82
N VAL A 205 2.53 -2.70 -0.68
CA VAL A 205 1.54 -1.73 -0.18
C VAL A 205 1.95 -1.22 1.20
N TYR A 206 2.31 -2.13 2.10
CA TYR A 206 2.80 -1.77 3.43
C TYR A 206 4.04 -0.88 3.36
N ALA A 207 5.06 -1.27 2.58
CA ALA A 207 6.29 -0.50 2.47
C ALA A 207 6.09 0.91 1.88
N VAL A 208 5.17 1.06 0.91
CA VAL A 208 4.83 2.37 0.32
C VAL A 208 4.14 3.26 1.35
N LEU A 209 3.11 2.75 2.03
CA LEU A 209 2.37 3.54 3.03
C LEU A 209 3.24 3.87 4.25
N TYR A 210 4.03 2.91 4.71
CA TYR A 210 4.95 3.10 5.84
C TYR A 210 5.93 4.25 5.57
N GLU A 211 6.53 4.31 4.38
CA GLU A 211 7.46 5.38 4.02
C GLU A 211 6.79 6.76 4.06
N ILE A 212 5.56 6.87 3.56
CA ILE A 212 4.81 8.14 3.55
C ILE A 212 4.45 8.55 4.98
N HIS A 213 3.94 7.61 5.78
CA HIS A 213 3.58 7.86 7.17
C HIS A 213 4.79 8.29 7.99
N ASP A 214 5.93 7.63 7.79
CA ASP A 214 7.20 7.98 8.45
C ASP A 214 7.71 9.36 8.04
N ALA A 215 7.73 9.66 6.72
CA ALA A 215 8.22 10.93 6.19
C ALA A 215 7.38 12.15 6.60
N HIS A 216 6.08 11.97 6.81
CA HIS A 216 5.16 13.05 7.17
C HIS A 216 4.76 13.05 8.65
N HIS A 217 5.24 12.07 9.43
CA HIS A 217 4.85 11.87 10.84
C HIS A 217 3.33 11.87 11.05
N ARG A 218 2.57 11.27 10.12
CA ARG A 218 1.11 11.19 10.18
C ARG A 218 0.59 9.85 9.64
N ASN A 219 -0.51 9.37 10.18
CA ASN A 219 -1.11 8.07 9.82
C ASN A 219 -2.08 8.15 8.62
N GLN A 220 -1.81 9.05 7.67
CA GLN A 220 -2.65 9.24 6.48
C GLN A 220 -1.80 9.61 5.27
N ALA A 221 -2.04 8.92 4.15
CA ALA A 221 -1.44 9.20 2.86
C ALA A 221 -2.50 9.64 1.83
N ARG A 222 -2.24 10.75 1.12
CA ARG A 222 -3.09 11.18 0.00
C ARG A 222 -2.73 10.43 -1.28
N ALA A 223 -3.68 10.32 -2.21
CA ALA A 223 -3.45 9.60 -3.46
C ALA A 223 -2.29 10.20 -4.28
N GLU A 224 -2.16 11.52 -4.30
CA GLU A 224 -1.06 12.23 -4.96
C GLU A 224 0.29 11.87 -4.35
N GLU A 225 0.38 11.81 -3.02
CA GLU A 225 1.62 11.48 -2.31
C GLU A 225 2.04 10.03 -2.58
N ILE A 226 1.07 9.11 -2.60
CA ILE A 226 1.29 7.70 -2.95
C ILE A 226 1.81 7.57 -4.39
N CYS A 227 1.19 8.28 -5.34
CA CYS A 227 1.66 8.29 -6.73
C CYS A 227 3.07 8.90 -6.84
N ASP A 228 3.29 10.06 -6.21
CA ASP A 228 4.54 10.82 -6.31
C ASP A 228 5.72 10.06 -5.73
N ILE A 229 5.55 9.40 -4.58
CA ILE A 229 6.62 8.67 -3.94
C ILE A 229 7.07 7.47 -4.80
N VAL A 230 6.12 6.74 -5.39
CA VAL A 230 6.41 5.60 -6.28
C VAL A 230 6.95 6.07 -7.62
N ASN A 231 6.38 7.13 -8.19
CA ASN A 231 6.94 7.76 -9.39
C ASN A 231 8.41 8.14 -9.13
N ARG A 232 8.73 8.83 -8.02
CA ARG A 232 10.07 9.35 -7.68
C ARG A 232 11.10 8.26 -7.42
N TYR A 233 10.79 7.30 -6.54
CA TYR A 233 11.77 6.31 -6.13
C TYR A 233 11.76 5.04 -6.99
N GLY A 234 10.60 4.68 -7.54
CA GLY A 234 10.38 3.41 -8.23
C GLY A 234 10.12 2.25 -7.25
N LEU A 235 9.38 1.26 -7.73
CA LEU A 235 8.89 0.16 -6.90
C LEU A 235 10.01 -0.75 -6.35
N ALA A 236 11.16 -0.83 -7.02
CA ALA A 236 12.32 -1.60 -6.55
C ALA A 236 12.93 -1.11 -5.24
N VAL A 237 12.73 0.17 -4.88
CA VAL A 237 13.18 0.70 -3.59
C VAL A 237 12.32 0.11 -2.47
N PHE A 238 11.00 0.11 -2.66
CA PHE A 238 10.05 -0.43 -1.69
C PHE A 238 10.16 -1.94 -1.55
N LEU A 239 10.35 -2.66 -2.66
CA LEU A 239 10.55 -4.11 -2.65
C LEU A 239 11.75 -4.52 -1.79
N ARG A 240 12.87 -3.80 -1.90
CA ARG A 240 14.08 -4.08 -1.11
C ARG A 240 13.90 -3.79 0.37
N ARG A 241 13.07 -2.81 0.72
CA ARG A 241 12.78 -2.43 2.12
C ARG A 241 11.71 -3.32 2.76
N SER A 242 10.78 -3.85 1.96
CA SER A 242 9.67 -4.66 2.47
C SER A 242 10.12 -6.04 2.98
N GLY A 243 11.33 -6.48 2.60
CA GLY A 243 11.82 -7.82 2.93
C GLY A 243 11.10 -8.94 2.17
N ALA A 244 10.29 -8.60 1.16
CA ALA A 244 9.66 -9.59 0.29
C ALA A 244 10.73 -10.41 -0.43
N GLU A 245 10.47 -11.69 -0.59
CA GLU A 245 11.40 -12.60 -1.27
C GLU A 245 11.57 -12.19 -2.73
N LEU A 246 12.83 -12.08 -3.15
CA LEU A 246 13.21 -11.85 -4.54
C LEU A 246 13.37 -13.21 -5.21
N SER A 247 12.75 -13.39 -6.37
CA SER A 247 13.03 -14.55 -7.21
C SER A 247 14.49 -14.50 -7.73
N PRO A 248 15.06 -15.63 -8.19
CA PRO A 248 16.44 -15.65 -8.67
C PRO A 248 16.72 -14.63 -9.78
N VAL A 249 15.80 -14.47 -10.73
CA VAL A 249 15.92 -13.48 -11.81
C VAL A 249 15.95 -12.03 -11.27
N GLU A 250 15.22 -11.76 -10.19
CA GLU A 250 15.16 -10.45 -9.56
C GLU A 250 16.40 -10.14 -8.71
N VAL A 251 16.96 -11.14 -8.03
CA VAL A 251 18.24 -11.02 -7.32
C VAL A 251 19.32 -10.61 -8.32
N LEU A 252 19.41 -11.31 -9.45
CA LEU A 252 20.37 -11.01 -10.51
C LEU A 252 20.06 -9.65 -11.17
N THR A 253 18.80 -9.36 -11.47
CA THR A 253 18.40 -8.06 -12.04
C THR A 253 18.76 -6.92 -11.09
N ALA A 254 18.49 -7.03 -9.80
CA ALA A 254 18.84 -6.00 -8.83
C ALA A 254 20.34 -5.71 -8.78
N ARG A 255 21.18 -6.70 -9.06
CA ARG A 255 22.64 -6.56 -9.14
C ARG A 255 23.10 -5.98 -10.47
N TYR A 256 22.68 -6.55 -11.59
CA TYR A 256 23.24 -6.26 -12.92
C TYR A 256 22.47 -5.18 -13.67
N ALA A 257 21.21 -4.90 -13.34
CA ALA A 257 20.47 -3.79 -13.95
C ALA A 257 21.05 -2.43 -13.57
N ALA A 258 21.82 -2.34 -12.47
CA ALA A 258 22.46 -1.10 -12.03
C ALA A 258 23.36 -0.45 -13.08
N THR A 259 23.89 -1.23 -14.04
CA THR A 259 24.78 -0.72 -15.10
C THR A 259 24.08 -0.46 -16.43
N HIS A 260 23.05 -1.22 -16.82
CA HIS A 260 22.50 -1.16 -18.19
C HIS A 260 20.96 -1.17 -18.33
N ALA A 261 20.18 -1.62 -17.34
CA ALA A 261 18.70 -1.78 -17.45
C ALA A 261 17.94 -1.12 -16.28
N HIS A 262 18.57 -0.14 -15.65
CA HIS A 262 18.16 0.39 -14.35
C HIS A 262 16.73 0.93 -14.30
N PRO A 263 16.20 1.67 -15.31
CA PRO A 263 14.87 2.27 -15.19
C PRO A 263 13.72 1.25 -15.19
N ALA A 264 13.77 0.23 -16.05
CA ALA A 264 12.72 -0.78 -16.19
C ALA A 264 12.58 -1.61 -14.89
N TRP A 265 13.71 -2.08 -14.35
CA TRP A 265 13.73 -2.75 -13.04
C TRP A 265 13.31 -1.79 -11.93
N ARG A 266 13.93 -0.61 -11.85
CA ARG A 266 13.72 0.33 -10.75
C ARG A 266 12.26 0.72 -10.61
N HIS A 267 11.62 1.10 -11.72
CA HIS A 267 10.29 1.64 -11.68
C HIS A 267 9.21 0.58 -11.79
N ARG A 268 9.42 -0.51 -12.54
CA ARG A 268 8.36 -1.48 -12.86
C ARG A 268 8.61 -2.90 -12.36
N LEU A 269 9.75 -3.14 -11.70
CA LEU A 269 10.19 -4.49 -11.35
C LEU A 269 10.26 -5.43 -12.56
N ALA A 270 10.44 -4.89 -13.76
CA ALA A 270 10.61 -5.69 -14.97
C ALA A 270 12.00 -6.35 -14.91
N PRO A 271 12.09 -7.70 -14.80
CA PRO A 271 13.36 -8.38 -14.76
C PRO A 271 14.07 -8.25 -16.11
N MET A 272 15.40 -8.32 -16.08
CA MET A 272 16.18 -8.50 -17.31
C MET A 272 15.96 -9.92 -17.86
N ASP A 273 16.27 -10.09 -19.13
CA ASP A 273 16.24 -11.40 -19.77
C ASP A 273 17.17 -12.40 -19.05
N ALA A 274 16.67 -13.63 -18.85
CA ALA A 274 17.36 -14.66 -18.07
C ALA A 274 18.68 -15.09 -18.71
N VAL A 275 18.75 -15.13 -20.04
CA VAL A 275 19.98 -15.47 -20.78
C VAL A 275 21.03 -14.38 -20.58
N VAL A 276 20.62 -13.11 -20.65
CA VAL A 276 21.50 -11.96 -20.40
C VAL A 276 22.04 -11.98 -18.97
N LEU A 277 21.18 -12.24 -17.98
CA LEU A 277 21.59 -12.31 -16.57
C LEU A 277 22.54 -13.47 -16.28
N PHE A 278 22.25 -14.65 -16.83
CA PHE A 278 23.12 -15.82 -16.66
C PHE A 278 24.51 -15.55 -17.25
N ARG A 279 24.57 -14.97 -18.45
CA ARG A 279 25.83 -14.57 -19.09
C ARG A 279 26.58 -13.55 -18.25
N ALA A 280 25.90 -12.54 -17.70
CA ALA A 280 26.51 -11.52 -16.85
C ALA A 280 27.16 -12.13 -15.58
N VAL A 281 26.52 -13.13 -14.95
CA VAL A 281 27.10 -13.83 -13.79
C VAL A 281 28.33 -14.65 -14.19
N ARG A 282 28.29 -15.32 -15.34
CA ARG A 282 29.43 -16.10 -15.85
C ARG A 282 30.65 -15.18 -16.09
N GLU A 283 30.42 -14.04 -16.74
CA GLU A 283 31.47 -13.06 -17.08
C GLU A 283 31.96 -12.24 -15.88
N ASP A 284 31.24 -12.21 -14.76
CA ASP A 284 31.62 -11.48 -13.55
C ASP A 284 32.51 -12.36 -12.63
N PRO A 285 33.84 -12.13 -12.57
CA PRO A 285 34.73 -12.91 -11.71
C PRO A 285 34.50 -12.63 -10.22
N ARG A 286 33.77 -11.56 -9.88
CA ARG A 286 33.45 -11.16 -8.49
C ARG A 286 32.04 -11.55 -8.07
N ALA A 287 31.33 -12.36 -8.86
CA ALA A 287 30.01 -12.84 -8.50
C ALA A 287 30.07 -13.62 -7.17
N THR A 288 29.21 -13.24 -6.22
CA THR A 288 29.12 -13.87 -4.90
C THR A 288 28.43 -15.24 -5.00
N THR A 289 28.56 -16.06 -3.95
CA THR A 289 27.86 -17.34 -3.79
C THR A 289 26.35 -17.22 -4.02
N GLU A 290 25.74 -16.13 -3.57
CA GLU A 290 24.31 -15.85 -3.76
C GLU A 290 23.97 -15.64 -5.24
N LEU A 291 24.77 -14.85 -5.97
CA LEU A 291 24.56 -14.59 -7.40
C LEU A 291 24.79 -15.85 -8.24
N ILE A 292 25.81 -16.64 -7.91
CA ILE A 292 26.07 -17.93 -8.58
C ILE A 292 24.91 -18.89 -8.35
N THR A 293 24.42 -19.02 -7.11
CA THR A 293 23.26 -19.85 -6.77
C THR A 293 22.00 -19.40 -7.52
N ALA A 294 21.73 -18.10 -7.57
CA ALA A 294 20.60 -17.55 -8.30
C ALA A 294 20.69 -17.82 -9.82
N ALA A 295 21.89 -17.74 -10.42
CA ALA A 295 22.10 -18.08 -11.83
C ALA A 295 21.87 -19.57 -12.11
N LEU A 296 22.37 -20.45 -11.25
CA LEU A 296 22.14 -21.89 -11.38
C LEU A 296 20.64 -22.24 -11.29
N ALA A 297 19.86 -21.51 -10.47
CA ALA A 297 18.42 -21.70 -10.36
C ALA A 297 17.64 -21.31 -11.65
N LEU A 298 18.24 -20.54 -12.56
CA LEU A 298 17.60 -20.18 -13.84
C LEU A 298 17.77 -21.27 -14.92
N LEU A 299 18.74 -22.19 -14.78
CA LEU A 299 19.09 -23.19 -15.79
C LEU A 299 17.91 -24.00 -16.36
N PRO A 300 16.91 -24.44 -15.56
CA PRO A 300 15.78 -25.20 -16.11
C PRO A 300 14.97 -24.45 -17.18
N GLY A 301 15.07 -23.12 -17.23
CA GLY A 301 14.42 -22.28 -18.24
C GLY A 301 15.33 -21.76 -19.35
N LEU A 302 16.62 -22.14 -19.37
CA LEU A 302 17.60 -21.67 -20.35
C LEU A 302 17.81 -22.70 -21.48
N PRO A 303 18.29 -22.25 -22.67
CA PRO A 303 18.65 -23.16 -23.76
C PRO A 303 19.72 -24.18 -23.35
N ALA A 304 19.67 -25.38 -23.94
CA ALA A 304 20.54 -26.51 -23.58
C ALA A 304 22.05 -26.23 -23.75
N GLU A 305 22.43 -25.28 -24.61
CA GLU A 305 23.83 -24.83 -24.80
C GLU A 305 24.47 -24.26 -23.52
N TYR A 306 23.66 -23.86 -22.53
CA TYR A 306 24.14 -23.36 -21.24
C TYR A 306 24.49 -24.48 -20.24
N ALA A 307 24.26 -25.75 -20.56
CA ALA A 307 24.60 -26.89 -19.69
C ALA A 307 26.11 -26.99 -19.41
N ALA A 308 26.96 -26.65 -20.38
CA ALA A 308 28.42 -26.65 -20.15
C ALA A 308 28.85 -25.57 -19.13
N ALA A 309 28.15 -24.43 -19.11
CA ALA A 309 28.44 -23.33 -18.18
C ALA A 309 27.99 -23.63 -16.74
N GLU A 310 27.09 -24.59 -16.54
CA GLU A 310 26.68 -25.06 -15.22
C GLU A 310 27.84 -25.65 -14.43
N ALA A 311 28.66 -26.52 -15.06
CA ALA A 311 29.81 -27.13 -14.43
C ALA A 311 30.83 -26.07 -13.97
N GLU A 312 31.09 -25.06 -14.82
CA GLU A 312 31.97 -23.95 -14.49
C GLU A 312 31.50 -23.18 -13.24
N LEU A 313 30.21 -22.82 -13.19
CA LEU A 313 29.62 -22.09 -12.06
C LEU A 313 29.59 -22.93 -10.78
N ARG A 314 29.33 -24.25 -10.87
CA ARG A 314 29.42 -25.15 -9.71
C ARG A 314 30.84 -25.25 -9.16
N SER A 315 31.85 -25.42 -10.01
CA SER A 315 33.25 -25.44 -9.56
C SER A 315 33.69 -24.10 -8.94
N ARG A 316 33.11 -22.97 -9.36
CA ARG A 316 33.33 -21.66 -8.68
C ARG A 316 32.67 -21.62 -7.31
N LEU A 317 31.44 -22.15 -7.18
CA LEU A 317 30.73 -22.22 -5.91
C LEU A 317 31.49 -23.05 -4.87
N GLU A 318 32.00 -24.22 -5.28
CA GLU A 318 32.80 -25.11 -4.43
C GLU A 318 34.09 -24.46 -3.94
N ARG A 319 34.80 -23.73 -4.81
CA ARG A 319 36.03 -23.00 -4.44
C ARG A 319 35.77 -21.83 -3.49
N THR A 320 34.57 -21.27 -3.50
CA THR A 320 34.20 -20.11 -2.67
C THR A 320 33.64 -20.55 -1.31
N ALA A 321 33.19 -21.80 -1.17
CA ALA A 321 32.76 -22.34 0.10
C ALA A 321 33.97 -22.43 1.06
N PRO A 322 33.88 -21.90 2.29
CA PRO A 322 34.95 -22.07 3.25
C PRO A 322 35.16 -23.57 3.50
N PRO A 323 36.40 -24.06 3.64
CA PRO A 323 36.64 -25.46 3.91
C PRO A 323 35.89 -25.81 5.19
N VAL A 324 34.96 -26.76 5.09
CA VAL A 324 34.28 -27.32 6.25
C VAL A 324 35.40 -27.79 7.17
N ARG A 325 35.60 -27.08 8.29
CA ARG A 325 36.49 -27.52 9.34
C ARG A 325 35.89 -28.81 9.86
N SER A 326 36.31 -29.92 9.26
CA SER A 326 36.07 -31.25 9.76
C SER A 326 36.55 -31.23 11.20
N GLY A 327 35.60 -31.09 12.13
CA GLY A 327 35.81 -31.20 13.56
C GLY A 327 36.30 -32.60 13.84
N LYS A 328 37.59 -32.82 13.61
CA LYS A 328 38.34 -33.91 14.19
C LYS A 328 38.70 -33.44 15.60
N ASP A 329 37.66 -33.18 16.40
CA ASP A 329 37.79 -33.19 17.84
C ASP A 329 38.05 -34.65 18.18
N GLY A 330 39.34 -34.98 18.19
CA GLY A 330 39.85 -36.17 18.83
C GLY A 330 39.36 -36.13 20.26
N ASN A 331 38.26 -36.82 20.50
CA ASN A 331 37.86 -37.30 21.80
C ASN A 331 39.03 -38.17 22.28
N SER A 332 39.99 -37.54 22.96
CA SER A 332 41.11 -38.18 23.60
C SER A 332 40.63 -38.54 25.01
N PRO A 333 40.36 -39.82 25.32
CA PRO A 333 40.05 -40.22 26.68
C PRO A 333 41.38 -40.33 27.42
N PHE A 334 41.80 -39.25 28.08
CA PHE A 334 42.80 -39.39 29.13
C PHE A 334 42.09 -39.75 30.44
N ARG A 335 42.65 -40.81 31.03
CA ARG A 335 42.26 -41.56 32.22
C ARG A 335 42.20 -40.73 33.49
#